data_AF-A0A7X3BUR5-F1
#
_entry.id   AF-A0A7X3BUR5-F1
#
_cell.length_a   1.000
_cell.length_b   1.000
_cell.length_c   1.000
_cell.angle_alpha   90.00
_cell.angle_beta   90.00
_cell.angle_gamma   90.00
#
_symmetry.space_group_name_H-M   'P 1'
#
loop_
_entity.id
_entity.type
_entity.pdbx_description
1 polymer ?
#
loop_
_entity_poly.entity_id
_entity_poly.type
_entity_poly.pdbx_seq_one_letter_code
_entity_poly.pdbx_strand_id
1 'polypeptide(L)'
;MHCRNKGFLLVELNLALIFIITMSLIFTGGLRQLLQGWQRIQSDIMLRRAANYSFSLPERELFLHAATVTISNTGYKGSSKIICQDVFGSRQITFYLSGNILYRETKSNSLKGINVLSLASVKVEEFRAERLNTKELLLTIKIQDTKSGRRITSRKVLLLGNGVIEG
;
A
#
# COMPACT_ATOMS: atom_id res chain seq x y z
N MET A 1 -51.01 -56.15 10.63
CA MET A 1 -50.55 -54.81 10.18
C MET A 1 -49.13 -54.54 10.71
N HIS A 2 -48.05 -55.01 10.07
CA HIS A 2 -46.69 -54.58 10.50
C HIS A 2 -45.51 -54.88 9.52
N CYS A 3 -45.70 -54.84 8.19
CA CYS A 3 -44.59 -55.07 7.24
C CYS A 3 -44.62 -54.14 6.01
N ARG A 4 -44.86 -52.82 6.19
CA ARG A 4 -44.83 -51.86 5.05
C ARG A 4 -44.05 -50.56 5.31
N ASN A 5 -43.28 -50.46 6.40
CA ASN A 5 -42.57 -49.23 6.76
C ASN A 5 -41.03 -49.36 6.73
N LYS A 6 -40.47 -50.58 6.62
CA LYS A 6 -39.01 -50.79 6.69
C LYS A 6 -38.27 -50.30 5.44
N GLY A 7 -38.86 -50.45 4.25
CA GLY A 7 -38.29 -49.94 2.99
C GLY A 7 -38.40 -48.42 2.86
N PHE A 8 -39.46 -47.82 3.41
CA PHE A 8 -39.67 -46.37 3.41
C PHE A 8 -38.63 -45.65 4.29
N LEU A 9 -38.35 -46.19 5.48
CA LEU A 9 -37.30 -45.68 6.38
C LEU A 9 -35.90 -45.69 5.75
N LEU A 10 -35.56 -46.73 4.96
CA LEU A 10 -34.27 -46.77 4.27
C LEU A 10 -34.15 -45.72 3.16
N VAL A 11 -35.23 -45.47 2.43
CA VAL A 11 -35.28 -44.45 1.36
C VAL A 11 -35.19 -43.05 1.96
N GLU A 12 -35.91 -42.78 3.05
CA GLU A 12 -35.89 -41.51 3.78
C GLU A 12 -34.50 -41.22 4.36
N LEU A 13 -33.84 -42.22 4.95
CA LEU A 13 -32.48 -42.10 5.47
C LEU A 13 -31.47 -41.80 4.36
N ASN A 14 -31.57 -42.49 3.21
CA ASN A 14 -30.67 -42.24 2.07
C ASN A 14 -30.87 -40.85 1.46
N LEU A 15 -32.11 -40.38 1.36
CA LEU A 15 -32.42 -39.01 0.92
C LEU A 15 -31.86 -37.97 1.90
N ALA A 16 -32.02 -38.19 3.20
CA ALA A 16 -31.46 -37.32 4.23
C ALA A 16 -29.91 -37.28 4.16
N LEU A 17 -29.26 -38.42 3.95
CA LEU A 17 -27.80 -38.49 3.81
C LEU A 17 -27.30 -37.75 2.56
N ILE A 18 -27.93 -37.95 1.41
CA ILE A 18 -27.58 -37.22 0.18
C ILE A 18 -27.75 -35.71 0.38
N PHE A 19 -28.83 -35.29 1.06
CA PHE A 19 -29.07 -33.89 1.37
C PHE A 19 -27.99 -33.30 2.29
N ILE A 20 -27.59 -34.02 3.35
CA ILE A 20 -26.52 -33.59 4.26
C ILE A 20 -25.18 -33.48 3.53
N ILE A 21 -24.83 -34.44 2.68
CA ILE A 21 -23.57 -34.44 1.93
C ILE A 21 -23.54 -33.26 0.95
N THR A 22 -24.62 -33.04 0.19
CA THR A 22 -24.71 -31.93 -0.77
C THR A 22 -24.66 -30.57 -0.06
N MET A 23 -25.37 -30.40 1.05
CA MET A 23 -25.30 -29.17 1.85
C MET A 23 -23.91 -28.94 2.45
N SER A 24 -23.24 -29.97 2.93
CA SER A 24 -21.86 -29.87 3.44
C SER A 24 -20.87 -29.46 2.35
N LEU A 25 -21.01 -29.98 1.13
CA LEU A 25 -20.19 -29.59 -0.01
C LEU A 25 -20.41 -28.12 -0.42
N ILE A 26 -21.66 -27.68 -0.48
CA ILE A 26 -21.99 -26.27 -0.78
C ILE A 26 -21.44 -25.35 0.31
N PHE A 27 -21.61 -25.74 1.58
CA PHE A 27 -21.17 -24.95 2.72
C PHE A 27 -19.65 -24.82 2.79
N THR A 28 -18.92 -25.92 2.60
CA THR A 28 -17.44 -25.90 2.58
C THR A 28 -16.89 -25.12 1.38
N GLY A 29 -17.55 -25.20 0.22
CA GLY A 29 -17.23 -24.36 -0.94
C GLY A 29 -17.44 -22.87 -0.66
N GLY A 30 -18.60 -22.50 -0.12
CA GLY A 30 -18.92 -21.12 0.25
C GLY A 30 -17.97 -20.55 1.30
N LEU A 31 -17.62 -21.33 2.33
CA LEU A 31 -16.70 -20.91 3.37
C LEU A 31 -15.29 -20.67 2.82
N ARG A 32 -14.81 -21.53 1.91
CA ARG A 32 -13.52 -21.32 1.24
C ARG A 32 -13.51 -20.03 0.42
N GLN A 33 -14.58 -19.75 -0.31
CA GLN A 33 -14.70 -18.53 -1.10
C GLN A 33 -14.73 -17.27 -0.22
N LEU A 34 -15.43 -17.32 0.92
CA LEU A 34 -15.44 -16.23 1.91
C LEU A 34 -14.06 -16.00 2.52
N LEU A 35 -13.35 -17.05 2.91
CA LEU A 35 -12.00 -16.92 3.48
C LEU A 35 -11.01 -16.32 2.47
N GLN A 36 -11.07 -16.75 1.22
CA GLN A 36 -10.24 -16.17 0.15
C GLN A 36 -10.61 -14.70 -0.11
N GLY A 37 -11.91 -14.36 -0.09
CA GLY A 37 -12.39 -12.99 -0.20
C GLY A 37 -11.88 -12.12 0.95
N TRP A 38 -11.90 -12.65 2.17
CA TRP A 38 -11.42 -11.96 3.37
C TRP A 38 -9.92 -11.65 3.30
N GLN A 39 -9.10 -12.64 2.91
CA GLN A 39 -7.66 -12.44 2.73
C GLN A 39 -7.36 -11.36 1.68
N ARG A 40 -8.13 -11.34 0.58
CA ARG A 40 -8.01 -10.29 -0.45
C ARG A 40 -8.34 -8.91 0.11
N ILE A 41 -9.46 -8.76 0.81
CA ILE A 41 -9.85 -7.48 1.41
C ILE A 41 -8.79 -7.00 2.41
N GLN A 42 -8.27 -7.91 3.24
CA GLN A 42 -7.22 -7.58 4.20
C GLN A 42 -5.94 -7.07 3.49
N SER A 43 -5.52 -7.71 2.40
CA SER A 43 -4.38 -7.26 1.60
C SER A 43 -4.59 -5.86 1.02
N ASP A 44 -5.80 -5.56 0.55
CA ASP A 44 -6.13 -4.25 -0.03
C ASP A 44 -6.14 -3.15 1.04
N ILE A 45 -6.65 -3.44 2.24
CA ILE A 45 -6.62 -2.52 3.38
C ILE A 45 -5.17 -2.25 3.81
N MET A 46 -4.34 -3.29 3.90
CA MET A 46 -2.93 -3.14 4.26
C MET A 46 -2.18 -2.29 3.23
N LEU A 47 -2.40 -2.50 1.93
CA LEU A 47 -1.79 -1.72 0.86
C LEU A 47 -2.20 -0.25 0.91
N ARG A 48 -3.47 0.06 1.17
CA ARG A 48 -3.96 1.44 1.31
C ARG A 48 -3.37 2.13 2.54
N ARG A 49 -3.28 1.43 3.68
CA ARG A 49 -2.62 1.96 4.89
C ARG A 49 -1.13 2.21 4.64
N ALA A 50 -0.44 1.29 3.97
CA ALA A 50 0.96 1.44 3.60
C ALA A 50 1.19 2.68 2.73
N ALA A 51 0.36 2.86 1.69
CA ALA A 51 0.40 4.03 0.84
C ALA A 51 0.19 5.32 1.65
N ASN A 52 -0.89 5.39 2.44
CA ASN A 52 -1.20 6.58 3.23
C ASN A 52 -0.08 6.92 4.22
N TYR A 53 0.53 5.93 4.86
CA TYR A 53 1.68 6.13 5.74
C TYR A 53 2.87 6.72 4.98
N SER A 54 3.21 6.14 3.81
CA SER A 54 4.28 6.65 2.95
C SER A 54 4.03 8.07 2.44
N PHE A 55 2.79 8.53 2.34
CA PHE A 55 2.47 9.91 1.96
C PHE A 55 2.47 10.90 3.14
N SER A 56 2.06 10.46 4.34
CA SER A 56 1.89 11.37 5.49
C SER A 56 3.19 12.04 5.96
N LEU A 57 4.32 11.33 5.82
CA LEU A 57 5.63 11.84 6.23
C LEU A 57 6.16 12.91 5.27
N PRO A 58 6.22 12.67 3.94
CA PRO A 58 6.49 13.72 2.97
C PRO A 58 5.54 14.91 3.11
N GLU A 59 4.23 14.69 3.26
CA GLU A 59 3.24 15.76 3.38
C GLU A 59 3.53 16.69 4.57
N ARG A 60 3.81 16.14 5.76
CA ARG A 60 4.07 16.95 6.94
C ARG A 60 5.37 17.74 6.82
N GLU A 61 6.40 17.16 6.22
CA GLU A 61 7.71 17.82 6.07
C GLU A 61 7.72 18.84 4.93
N LEU A 62 7.08 18.53 3.81
CA LEU A 62 6.90 19.44 2.67
C LEU A 62 6.00 20.63 3.03
N PHE A 63 4.93 20.40 3.80
CA PHE A 63 4.03 21.48 4.19
C PHE A 63 4.66 22.45 5.20
N LEU A 64 5.35 21.94 6.23
CA LEU A 64 5.84 22.75 7.34
C LEU A 64 7.26 23.28 7.17
N HIS A 65 8.16 22.49 6.57
CA HIS A 65 9.61 22.74 6.65
C HIS A 65 10.29 22.95 5.31
N ALA A 66 9.67 22.64 4.17
CA ALA A 66 10.31 22.89 2.89
C ALA A 66 10.26 24.39 2.52
N ALA A 67 11.42 25.01 2.29
CA ALA A 67 11.54 26.31 1.62
C ALA A 67 11.75 26.13 0.11
N THR A 68 12.61 25.21 -0.30
CA THR A 68 12.81 24.86 -1.70
C THR A 68 12.70 23.35 -1.89
N VAL A 69 11.98 22.96 -2.94
CA VAL A 69 11.81 21.56 -3.33
C VAL A 69 12.35 21.40 -4.74
N THR A 70 13.41 20.61 -4.88
CA THR A 70 13.99 20.26 -6.18
C THR A 70 13.67 18.82 -6.53
N ILE A 71 13.28 18.60 -7.79
CA ILE A 71 12.93 17.28 -8.32
C ILE A 71 14.03 16.87 -9.28
N SER A 72 14.74 15.78 -8.98
CA SER A 72 15.73 15.20 -9.89
C SER A 72 15.29 13.80 -10.32
N ASN A 73 15.20 13.53 -11.62
CA ASN A 73 14.79 12.22 -12.15
C ASN A 73 15.98 11.27 -12.34
N THR A 74 16.95 11.30 -11.42
CA THR A 74 18.20 10.53 -11.48
C THR A 74 18.19 9.29 -10.57
N GLY A 75 17.05 8.92 -10.00
CA GLY A 75 16.91 7.83 -9.04
C GLY A 75 16.95 6.43 -9.66
N TYR A 76 16.92 5.41 -8.78
CA TYR A 76 16.89 4.00 -9.16
C TYR A 76 15.75 3.70 -10.15
N LYS A 77 16.07 3.12 -11.32
CA LYS A 77 15.12 2.85 -12.43
C LYS A 77 14.39 4.10 -12.97
N GLY A 78 15.00 5.28 -12.93
CA GLY A 78 14.38 6.53 -13.39
C GLY A 78 13.33 7.09 -12.42
N SER A 79 13.37 6.65 -11.16
CA SER A 79 12.55 7.23 -10.09
C SER A 79 12.95 8.68 -9.80
N SER A 80 11.98 9.46 -9.36
CA SER A 80 12.22 10.84 -8.93
C SER A 80 12.87 10.85 -7.55
N LYS A 81 13.91 11.65 -7.39
CA LYS A 81 14.53 12.00 -6.12
C LYS A 81 14.05 13.40 -5.75
N ILE A 82 13.36 13.50 -4.62
CA ILE A 82 12.82 14.76 -4.13
C ILE A 82 13.77 15.26 -3.05
N ILE A 83 14.33 16.45 -3.25
CA ILE A 83 15.23 17.09 -2.30
C ILE A 83 14.52 18.32 -1.76
N CYS A 84 14.33 18.36 -0.45
CA CYS A 84 13.70 19.46 0.27
C CYS A 84 14.76 20.14 1.12
N GLN A 85 14.90 21.46 0.99
CA GLN A 85 15.75 22.24 1.87
C GLN A 85 14.87 22.94 2.93
N ASP A 86 15.32 22.88 4.17
CA ASP A 86 14.63 23.51 5.29
C ASP A 86 14.61 25.04 5.14
N VAL A 87 13.59 25.71 5.67
CA VAL A 87 13.44 27.18 5.65
C VAL A 87 14.65 27.88 6.28
N PHE A 88 15.27 27.25 7.27
CA PHE A 88 16.47 27.77 7.94
C PHE A 88 17.78 27.35 7.27
N GLY A 89 17.74 26.62 6.15
CA GLY A 89 18.91 26.18 5.38
C GLY A 89 19.83 25.15 6.06
N SER A 90 19.60 24.84 7.35
CA SER A 90 20.47 23.99 8.16
C SER A 90 20.27 22.48 7.93
N ARG A 91 19.17 22.09 7.31
CA ARG A 91 18.77 20.71 7.08
C ARG A 91 18.30 20.50 5.64
N GLN A 92 18.73 19.39 5.05
CA GLN A 92 18.30 18.90 3.76
C GLN A 92 17.68 17.52 3.93
N ILE A 93 16.45 17.37 3.46
CA ILE A 93 15.70 16.12 3.51
C ILE A 93 15.58 15.60 2.09
N THR A 94 16.00 14.37 1.87
CA THR A 94 15.97 13.73 0.55
C THR A 94 15.14 12.47 0.61
N PHE A 95 14.13 12.38 -0.26
CA PHE A 95 13.34 11.19 -0.49
C PHE A 95 13.81 10.52 -1.77
N TYR A 96 14.21 9.26 -1.69
CA TYR A 96 14.66 8.50 -2.84
C TYR A 96 14.27 7.02 -2.73
N LEU A 97 14.13 6.40 -3.89
CA LEU A 97 13.90 4.97 -4.01
C LEU A 97 15.24 4.26 -4.23
N SER A 98 15.48 3.18 -3.48
CA SER A 98 16.61 2.29 -3.70
C SER A 98 16.21 0.86 -3.38
N GLY A 99 16.51 -0.10 -4.27
CA GLY A 99 16.22 -1.52 -4.01
C GLY A 99 14.74 -1.84 -3.74
N ASN A 100 13.81 -1.07 -4.33
CA ASN A 100 12.37 -1.12 -4.08
C ASN A 100 11.93 -0.75 -2.65
N ILE A 101 12.77 -0.02 -1.91
CA ILE A 101 12.49 0.51 -0.58
C ILE A 101 12.58 2.03 -0.66
N LEU A 102 11.60 2.72 -0.08
CA LEU A 102 11.60 4.18 0.00
C LEU A 102 12.41 4.61 1.21
N TYR A 103 13.39 5.49 0.99
CA TYR A 103 14.27 6.01 2.03
C TYR A 103 14.05 7.51 2.22
N ARG A 104 14.24 7.94 3.47
CA ARG A 104 14.38 9.33 3.89
C ARG A 104 15.80 9.54 4.39
N GLU A 105 16.56 10.35 3.70
CA GLU A 105 17.84 10.83 4.18
C GLU A 105 17.66 12.24 4.75
N THR A 106 18.18 12.47 5.94
CA THR A 106 18.26 13.80 6.55
C THR A 106 19.73 14.14 6.72
N LYS A 107 20.16 15.22 6.08
CA LYS A 107 21.50 15.78 6.21
C LYS A 107 21.39 17.12 6.94
N SER A 108 22.07 17.21 8.06
CA SER A 108 22.32 18.46 8.80
C SER A 108 23.81 18.78 8.72
N ASN A 109 24.21 19.99 9.07
CA ASN A 109 25.60 20.47 9.02
C ASN A 109 26.65 19.51 9.60
N SER A 110 26.28 18.62 10.53
CA SER A 110 27.22 17.68 11.18
C SER A 110 26.71 16.24 11.27
N LEU A 111 25.49 15.94 10.81
CA LEU A 111 24.85 14.64 11.02
C LEU A 111 24.10 14.19 9.77
N LYS A 112 24.24 12.90 9.45
CA LYS A 112 23.48 12.23 8.39
C LYS A 112 22.72 11.06 9.01
N GLY A 113 21.39 11.09 8.87
CA GLY A 113 20.50 10.01 9.26
C GLY A 113 19.76 9.45 8.04
N ILE A 114 19.64 8.13 7.95
CA ILE A 114 18.87 7.45 6.90
C ILE A 114 17.79 6.59 7.57
N ASN A 115 16.54 6.85 7.23
CA ASN A 115 15.38 6.14 7.74
C ASN A 115 14.62 5.46 6.60
N VAL A 116 14.14 4.25 6.87
CA VAL A 116 13.25 3.52 5.94
C VAL A 116 11.83 4.05 6.11
N LEU A 117 11.19 4.43 5.00
CA LEU A 117 9.81 4.95 4.95
C LEU A 117 8.77 3.91 4.55
N SER A 118 9.16 2.98 3.68
CA SER A 118 8.26 1.91 3.24
C SER A 118 8.18 0.79 4.28
N LEU A 119 6.99 0.24 4.49
CA LEU A 119 6.80 -0.94 5.34
C LEU A 119 7.56 -2.15 4.78
N ALA A 120 8.16 -2.97 5.66
CA ALA A 120 8.94 -4.14 5.25
C ALA A 120 8.13 -5.19 4.47
N SER A 121 6.81 -5.25 4.66
CA SER A 121 5.91 -6.16 3.93
C SER A 121 5.63 -5.72 2.49
N VAL A 122 6.21 -4.60 2.04
CA VAL A 122 5.80 -3.88 0.86
C VAL A 122 7.01 -3.47 0.02
N LYS A 123 6.93 -3.66 -1.30
CA LYS A 123 7.91 -3.21 -2.28
C LYS A 123 7.38 -1.98 -3.01
N VAL A 124 8.17 -0.92 -3.07
CA VAL A 124 7.87 0.27 -3.86
C VAL A 124 8.50 0.10 -5.24
N GLU A 125 7.68 -0.09 -6.26
CA GLU A 125 8.14 -0.31 -7.64
C GLU A 125 8.44 1.00 -8.37
N GLU A 126 7.66 2.04 -8.08
CA GLU A 126 7.79 3.34 -8.72
C GLU A 126 7.55 4.44 -7.69
N PHE A 127 8.39 5.47 -7.73
CA PHE A 127 8.25 6.68 -6.95
C PHE A 127 8.56 7.85 -7.88
N ARG A 128 7.54 8.63 -8.20
CA ARG A 128 7.60 9.71 -9.19
C ARG A 128 6.99 10.98 -8.64
N ALA A 129 7.66 12.09 -8.87
CA ALA A 129 7.24 13.40 -8.43
C ALA A 129 7.13 14.31 -9.65
N GLU A 130 5.99 14.96 -9.80
CA GLU A 130 5.70 15.87 -10.91
C GLU A 130 5.26 17.21 -10.34
N ARG A 131 5.83 18.29 -10.88
CA ARG A 131 5.41 19.65 -10.52
C ARG A 131 4.07 19.93 -11.19
N LEU A 132 3.05 20.26 -10.39
CA LEU A 132 1.77 20.78 -10.92
C LEU A 132 1.81 22.30 -11.01
N ASN A 133 2.28 22.95 -9.94
CA ASN A 133 2.37 24.42 -9.84
C ASN A 133 3.65 24.85 -9.09
N THR A 134 3.78 26.13 -8.77
CA THR A 134 4.87 26.64 -7.91
C THR A 134 4.78 26.11 -6.48
N LYS A 135 3.59 25.79 -5.98
CA LYS A 135 3.35 25.31 -4.61
C LYS A 135 2.73 23.91 -4.53
N GLU A 136 2.48 23.23 -5.65
CA GLU A 136 1.79 21.94 -5.67
C GLU A 136 2.62 20.88 -6.40
N LEU A 137 2.81 19.75 -5.72
CA LEU A 137 3.57 18.60 -6.19
C LEU A 137 2.65 17.38 -6.27
N LEU A 138 2.55 16.77 -7.45
CA LEU A 138 1.92 15.46 -7.59
C LEU A 138 2.94 14.37 -7.29
N LEU A 139 2.63 13.52 -6.30
CA LEU A 139 3.44 12.39 -5.94
C LEU A 139 2.72 11.09 -6.30
N THR A 140 3.33 10.29 -7.15
CA THR A 140 2.83 8.99 -7.59
C THR A 140 3.72 7.89 -7.02
N ILE A 141 3.10 6.92 -6.35
CA ILE A 141 3.80 5.73 -5.82
C ILE A 141 3.09 4.47 -6.32
N LYS A 142 3.87 3.56 -6.91
CA LYS A 142 3.43 2.18 -7.18
C LYS A 142 3.99 1.24 -6.14
N ILE A 143 3.10 0.48 -5.53
CA ILE A 143 3.39 -0.32 -4.35
C ILE A 143 2.88 -1.73 -4.58
N GLN A 144 3.70 -2.73 -4.26
CA GLN A 144 3.38 -4.15 -4.31
C GLN A 144 3.45 -4.78 -2.92
N ASP A 145 2.43 -5.54 -2.54
CA ASP A 145 2.47 -6.38 -1.35
C ASP A 145 3.29 -7.64 -1.63
N THR A 146 4.26 -7.92 -0.79
CA THR A 146 5.14 -9.10 -0.92
C THR A 146 4.42 -10.42 -0.63
N LYS A 147 3.35 -10.41 0.17
CA LYS A 147 2.61 -11.62 0.55
C LYS A 147 1.58 -12.01 -0.50
N SER A 148 0.76 -11.06 -0.95
CA SER A 148 -0.29 -11.32 -1.93
C SER A 148 0.13 -11.10 -3.39
N GLY A 149 1.26 -10.41 -3.63
CA GLY A 149 1.71 -10.01 -4.97
C GLY A 149 0.90 -8.87 -5.59
N ARG A 150 -0.16 -8.39 -4.91
CA ARG A 150 -1.05 -7.34 -5.41
C ARG A 150 -0.34 -6.00 -5.50
N ARG A 151 -0.73 -5.22 -6.50
CA ARG A 151 -0.16 -3.91 -6.81
C ARG A 151 -1.21 -2.84 -6.73
N ILE A 152 -0.87 -1.70 -6.13
CA ILE A 152 -1.67 -0.49 -6.20
C ILE A 152 -0.82 0.66 -6.72
N THR A 153 -1.43 1.55 -7.49
CA THR A 153 -0.88 2.85 -7.80
C THR A 153 -1.65 3.87 -7.00
N SER A 154 -0.96 4.65 -6.17
CA SER A 154 -1.57 5.75 -5.44
C SER A 154 -0.95 7.06 -5.87
N ARG A 155 -1.78 8.09 -5.95
CA ARG A 155 -1.40 9.44 -6.36
C ARG A 155 -1.92 10.41 -5.32
N LYS A 156 -1.08 11.33 -4.87
CA LYS A 156 -1.48 12.38 -3.95
C LYS A 156 -0.86 13.71 -4.35
N VAL A 157 -1.68 14.75 -4.36
CA VAL A 157 -1.20 16.13 -4.51
C VAL A 157 -0.78 16.63 -3.13
N LEU A 158 0.44 17.14 -3.05
CA LEU A 158 1.04 17.71 -1.86
C LEU A 158 1.18 19.22 -2.07
N LEU A 159 0.74 19.99 -1.07
CA LEU A 159 0.82 21.45 -1.09
C LEU A 159 1.98 21.93 -0.22
N LEU A 160 2.76 22.86 -0.73
CA LEU A 160 3.87 23.51 -0.04
C LEU A 160 3.35 24.78 0.63
N GLY A 161 3.26 24.75 1.96
CA GLY A 161 2.83 25.92 2.73
C GLY A 161 3.85 27.05 2.64
N ASN A 162 5.10 26.73 2.97
CA ASN A 162 6.18 27.70 3.14
C ASN A 162 7.20 27.74 1.99
N GLY A 163 7.13 26.79 1.06
CA GLY A 163 8.16 26.61 0.03
C GLY A 163 7.68 26.74 -1.41
N VAL A 164 8.64 26.74 -2.32
CA VAL A 164 8.40 26.77 -3.77
C VAL A 164 9.12 25.59 -4.43
N ILE A 165 8.49 25.01 -5.45
CA ILE A 165 9.12 23.98 -6.30
C ILE A 165 10.06 24.68 -7.27
N GLU A 166 11.34 24.39 -7.12
CA GLU A 166 12.40 24.79 -8.05
C GLU A 166 12.64 23.61 -9.01
N GLY A 167 12.52 23.91 -10.31
CA GLY A 167 12.66 22.93 -11.39
C GLY A 167 14.06 22.97 -11.96
#